data_AF-A0A3D1ZGX5-F1
#
_entry.id   AF-A0A3D1ZGX5-F1
#
_cell.length_a   1.000
_cell.length_b   1.000
_cell.length_c   1.000
_cell.angle_alpha   90.00
_cell.angle_beta   90.00
_cell.angle_gamma   90.00
#
_symmetry.space_group_name_H-M   'P 1'
#
loop_
_entity.id
_entity.type
_entity.pdbx_description
1 polymer ?
#
loop_
_entity_poly.entity_id
_entity_poly.type
_entity_poly.pdbx_seq_one_letter_code
_entity_poly.pdbx_strand_id
1 'polypeptide(L)'
;MFIDRDDVLEEIQDRVLWIAMQLVHHANNVRQNPDGSKVGGHQSSSASVVTMMTSLYFDYMNAGDRVAVKPHASPVYHAIQYLLGNLDPKYLTEMRAFHGLQ
;
A
#
# COMPACT_ATOMS: atom_id res chain seq x y z
N MET A 1 -18.24 22.39 -10.80
CA MET A 1 -17.06 21.66 -11.29
C MET A 1 -17.42 20.19 -11.20
N PHE A 2 -17.59 19.52 -12.34
CA PHE A 2 -17.76 18.06 -12.34
C PHE A 2 -16.39 17.46 -12.09
N ILE A 3 -16.28 16.56 -11.13
CA ILE A 3 -15.06 15.81 -10.87
C ILE A 3 -14.99 14.70 -11.91
N ASP A 4 -13.92 14.63 -12.70
CA ASP A 4 -13.72 13.54 -13.64
C ASP A 4 -13.34 12.26 -12.88
N ARG A 5 -13.72 11.09 -13.40
CA ARG A 5 -13.36 9.80 -12.79
C ARG A 5 -11.85 9.67 -12.68
N ASP A 6 -11.13 10.08 -13.72
CA ASP A 6 -9.68 9.95 -13.78
C ASP A 6 -9.01 10.87 -12.74
N ASP A 7 -9.57 12.07 -12.48
CA ASP A 7 -9.14 12.95 -11.37
C ASP A 7 -9.28 12.24 -10.00
N VAL A 8 -10.39 11.53 -9.76
CA VAL A 8 -10.60 10.77 -8.51
C VAL A 8 -9.59 9.64 -8.39
N LEU A 9 -9.32 8.92 -9.48
CA LEU A 9 -8.36 7.83 -9.48
C LEU A 9 -6.93 8.33 -9.23
N GLU A 10 -6.57 9.51 -9.73
CA GLU A 10 -5.29 10.15 -9.42
C GLU A 10 -5.19 10.51 -7.93
N GLU A 11 -6.24 11.08 -7.33
CA GLU A 11 -6.24 11.39 -5.88
C GLU A 11 -6.10 10.12 -5.03
N ILE A 12 -6.80 9.05 -5.39
CA ILE A 12 -6.67 7.74 -4.72
C ILE A 12 -5.26 7.19 -4.90
N GLN A 13 -4.70 7.26 -6.11
CA GLN A 13 -3.34 6.79 -6.41
C GLN A 13 -2.31 7.49 -5.52
N ASP A 14 -2.39 8.81 -5.40
CA ASP A 14 -1.48 9.60 -4.57
C ASP A 14 -1.59 9.21 -3.10
N ARG A 15 -2.80 8.97 -2.61
CA ARG A 15 -3.05 8.49 -1.25
C ARG A 15 -2.46 7.09 -1.03
N VAL A 16 -2.67 6.17 -1.96
CA VAL A 16 -2.12 4.81 -1.93
C VAL A 16 -0.60 4.86 -1.92
N LEU A 17 0.01 5.64 -2.81
CA LEU A 17 1.46 5.77 -2.91
C LEU A 17 2.03 6.34 -1.60
N TRP A 18 1.43 7.41 -1.08
CA TRP A 18 1.85 8.03 0.17
C TRP A 18 1.83 7.03 1.33
N ILE A 19 0.72 6.32 1.53
CA ILE A 19 0.59 5.34 2.61
C ILE A 19 1.62 4.22 2.42
N ALA A 20 1.78 3.69 1.20
CA ALA A 20 2.76 2.64 0.91
C ALA A 20 4.19 3.07 1.24
N MET A 21 4.57 4.32 0.94
CA MET A 21 5.88 4.86 1.32
C MET A 21 6.01 5.02 2.83
N GLN A 22 4.94 5.46 3.51
CA GLN A 22 4.92 5.62 4.97
C GLN A 22 5.02 4.29 5.71
N LEU A 23 4.42 3.21 5.21
CA LEU A 23 4.59 1.85 5.76
C LEU A 23 6.08 1.46 5.78
N VAL A 24 6.76 1.62 4.63
CA VAL A 24 8.18 1.27 4.51
C VAL A 24 9.04 2.21 5.35
N HIS A 25 8.73 3.51 5.35
CA HIS A 25 9.46 4.50 6.14
C HIS A 25 9.34 4.18 7.64
N HIS A 26 8.14 3.93 8.14
CA HIS A 26 7.89 3.62 9.55
C HIS A 26 8.69 2.40 9.99
N ALA A 27 8.64 1.31 9.20
CA ALA A 27 9.34 0.07 9.51
C ALA A 27 10.87 0.22 9.60
N ASN A 28 11.46 1.15 8.83
CA ASN A 28 12.92 1.31 8.75
C ASN A 28 13.47 2.51 9.55
N ASN A 29 12.65 3.52 9.87
CA ASN A 29 13.14 4.80 10.41
C ASN A 29 12.41 5.26 11.68
N VAL A 30 11.19 4.76 11.96
CA VAL A 30 10.39 5.21 13.11
C VAL A 30 10.31 4.14 14.19
N ARG A 31 10.05 2.88 13.80
CA ARG A 31 10.00 1.76 14.73
C ARG A 31 11.39 1.55 15.35
N GLN A 32 11.43 1.36 16.67
CA GLN A 32 12.66 1.07 17.39
C GLN A 32 13.35 -0.17 16.78
N ASN A 33 14.63 -0.02 16.45
CA ASN A 33 15.40 -1.04 15.77
C ASN A 33 16.78 -1.19 16.44
N PRO A 34 16.89 -1.97 17.53
CA PRO A 34 18.11 -2.04 18.33
C PRO A 34 19.33 -2.58 17.59
N ASP A 35 19.14 -3.41 16.56
CA ASP A 35 20.22 -3.97 15.75
C ASP A 35 20.61 -3.09 14.54
N GLY A 36 19.83 -2.05 14.25
CA GLY A 36 20.07 -1.11 13.15
C GLY A 36 19.90 -1.70 11.74
N SER A 37 19.43 -2.95 11.62
CA SER A 37 19.27 -3.64 10.33
C SER A 37 18.07 -3.10 9.55
N LYS A 38 18.20 -2.91 8.22
CA LYS A 38 17.04 -2.53 7.42
C LYS A 38 16.08 -3.71 7.32
N VAL A 39 14.85 -3.48 7.77
CA VAL A 39 13.78 -4.48 7.72
C VAL A 39 13.30 -4.69 6.26
N GLY A 40 13.51 -3.71 5.40
CA GLY A 40 13.23 -3.79 3.96
C GLY A 40 11.86 -3.21 3.58
N GLY A 41 11.40 -3.57 2.37
CA GLY A 41 10.25 -2.94 1.71
C GLY A 41 10.67 -2.26 0.40
N HIS A 42 10.03 -2.62 -0.71
CA HIS A 42 10.44 -2.16 -2.03
C HIS A 42 9.64 -0.95 -2.48
N GLN A 43 10.16 0.25 -2.20
CA GLN A 43 9.53 1.52 -2.63
C GLN A 43 9.50 1.65 -4.16
N SER A 44 10.59 1.30 -4.84
CA SER A 44 10.66 1.36 -6.31
C SER A 44 9.65 0.43 -6.98
N SER A 45 9.56 -0.83 -6.53
CA SER A 45 8.58 -1.79 -7.05
C SER A 45 7.14 -1.38 -6.74
N SER A 46 6.92 -0.65 -5.64
CA SER A 46 5.60 -0.12 -5.26
C SER A 46 5.21 1.03 -6.20
N ALA A 47 6.10 2.01 -6.38
CA ALA A 47 5.88 3.14 -7.27
C ALA A 47 5.65 2.69 -8.73
N SER A 48 6.34 1.66 -9.19
CA SER A 48 6.19 1.17 -10.58
C SER A 48 4.84 0.51 -10.90
N VAL A 49 4.05 0.12 -9.89
CA VAL A 49 2.77 -0.59 -10.09
C VAL A 49 1.56 0.16 -9.57
N VAL A 50 1.73 1.30 -8.91
CA VAL A 50 0.65 1.97 -8.18
C VAL A 50 -0.51 2.40 -9.09
N THR A 51 -0.21 2.89 -10.30
CA THR A 51 -1.23 3.25 -11.30
C THR A 51 -2.08 2.06 -11.71
N MET A 52 -1.41 0.95 -12.06
CA MET A 52 -2.08 -0.27 -12.47
C MET A 52 -2.92 -0.86 -11.33
N MET A 53 -2.40 -0.90 -10.11
CA MET A 53 -3.15 -1.41 -8.96
C MET A 53 -4.31 -0.49 -8.58
N THR A 54 -4.17 0.83 -8.70
CA THR A 54 -5.27 1.75 -8.42
C THR A 54 -6.42 1.56 -9.40
N SER A 55 -6.13 1.57 -10.71
CA SER A 55 -7.16 1.29 -11.73
C SER A 55 -7.80 -0.10 -11.54
N LEU A 56 -6.98 -1.12 -11.25
CA LEU A 56 -7.49 -2.48 -11.07
C LEU A 56 -8.47 -2.56 -9.89
N TYR A 57 -8.14 -2.01 -8.72
CA TYR A 57 -8.97 -2.17 -7.52
C TYR A 57 -10.14 -1.19 -7.43
N PHE A 58 -10.01 0.02 -7.96
CA PHE A 58 -11.02 1.07 -7.77
C PHE A 58 -11.89 1.36 -9.00
N ASP A 59 -11.57 0.78 -10.17
CA ASP A 59 -12.34 0.97 -11.40
C ASP A 59 -12.77 -0.36 -12.05
N TYR A 60 -11.90 -1.38 -12.06
CA TYR A 60 -12.14 -2.60 -12.84
C TYR A 60 -12.65 -3.82 -12.05
N MET A 61 -12.08 -4.10 -10.87
CA MET A 61 -12.39 -5.33 -10.12
C MET A 61 -13.79 -5.30 -9.51
N ASN A 62 -14.40 -6.48 -9.44
CA ASN A 62 -15.69 -6.73 -8.83
C ASN A 62 -15.60 -7.76 -7.70
N ALA A 63 -16.70 -7.89 -6.94
CA ALA A 63 -16.81 -8.91 -5.90
C ALA A 63 -16.60 -10.32 -6.47
N GLY A 64 -15.68 -11.07 -5.87
CA GLY A 64 -15.33 -12.43 -6.29
C GLY A 64 -14.09 -12.53 -7.19
N ASP A 65 -13.63 -11.41 -7.77
CA ASP A 65 -12.38 -11.39 -8.52
C ASP A 65 -11.19 -11.70 -7.60
N ARG A 66 -10.19 -12.39 -8.16
CA ARG A 66 -8.99 -12.81 -7.44
C ARG A 66 -7.76 -12.27 -8.14
N VAL A 67 -6.87 -11.68 -7.36
CA VAL A 67 -5.62 -11.10 -7.86
C VAL A 67 -4.45 -11.65 -7.05
N ALA A 68 -3.44 -12.13 -7.77
CA ALA A 68 -2.16 -12.50 -7.18
C ALA A 68 -1.22 -11.30 -7.30
N VAL A 69 -1.01 -10.59 -6.19
CA VAL A 69 -0.11 -9.44 -6.15
C VAL A 69 1.33 -9.92 -6.02
N LYS A 70 2.25 -9.32 -6.80
CA LYS A 70 3.69 -9.54 -6.65
C LYS A 70 4.11 -9.24 -5.20
N PRO A 71 4.82 -10.14 -4.49
CA PRO A 71 5.13 -9.95 -3.07
C PRO A 71 5.82 -8.62 -2.73
N HIS A 72 6.67 -8.10 -3.62
CA HIS A 72 7.39 -6.83 -3.39
C HIS A 72 6.51 -5.58 -3.56
N ALA A 73 5.32 -5.70 -4.11
CA ALA A 73 4.30 -4.64 -4.17
C ALA A 73 3.36 -4.66 -2.96
N SER A 74 3.66 -5.47 -1.93
CA SER A 74 2.82 -5.56 -0.73
C SER A 74 2.53 -4.22 -0.05
N PRO A 75 3.43 -3.20 -0.03
CA PRO A 75 3.08 -1.90 0.55
C PRO A 75 1.88 -1.22 -0.14
N VAL A 76 1.80 -1.31 -1.47
CA VAL A 76 0.66 -0.77 -2.25
C VAL A 76 -0.59 -1.57 -1.95
N TYR A 77 -0.49 -2.91 -1.94
CA TYR A 77 -1.61 -3.76 -1.59
C TYR A 77 -2.19 -3.43 -0.21
N HIS A 78 -1.35 -3.33 0.82
CA HIS A 78 -1.79 -3.01 2.18
C HIS A 78 -2.40 -1.61 2.28
N ALA A 79 -1.84 -0.62 1.57
CA ALA A 79 -2.42 0.71 1.48
C ALA A 79 -3.83 0.68 0.85
N ILE A 80 -4.03 -0.09 -0.22
CA ILE A 80 -5.34 -0.28 -0.86
C ILE A 80 -6.31 -0.95 0.10
N GLN A 81 -5.91 -2.04 0.77
CA GLN A 81 -6.78 -2.74 1.72
C GLN A 81 -7.19 -1.83 2.90
N TYR A 82 -6.29 -0.94 3.34
CA TYR A 82 -6.61 0.06 4.35
C TYR A 82 -7.65 1.07 3.85
N LEU A 83 -7.47 1.63 2.64
CA LEU A 83 -8.44 2.58 2.08
C LEU A 83 -9.81 1.96 1.82
N LEU A 84 -9.85 0.66 1.48
CA LEU A 84 -11.09 -0.10 1.31
C LEU A 84 -11.72 -0.54 2.64
N GLY A 85 -11.08 -0.29 3.79
CA GLY A 85 -11.59 -0.67 5.11
C GLY A 85 -11.39 -2.16 5.47
N ASN A 86 -10.63 -2.90 4.67
CA ASN A 86 -10.33 -4.32 4.90
C ASN A 86 -9.14 -4.55 5.83
N LEU A 87 -8.34 -3.51 6.10
CA LEU A 87 -7.17 -3.58 6.98
C LEU A 87 -7.35 -2.68 8.20
N ASP A 88 -7.24 -3.28 9.39
CA ASP A 88 -7.29 -2.54 10.66
C ASP A 88 -6.11 -1.54 10.74
N PRO A 89 -6.37 -0.25 11.01
CA PRO A 89 -5.35 0.80 11.07
C PRO A 89 -4.16 0.48 11.97
N LYS A 90 -4.35 -0.33 13.03
CA LYS A 90 -3.26 -0.71 13.94
C LYS A 90 -2.10 -1.42 13.25
N TYR A 91 -2.34 -2.05 12.10
CA TYR A 91 -1.32 -2.78 11.36
C TYR A 91 -0.45 -1.89 10.46
N LEU A 92 -0.80 -0.62 10.25
CA LEU A 92 -0.01 0.28 9.39
C LEU A 92 1.40 0.54 9.96
N THR A 93 1.58 0.42 11.27
CA THR A 93 2.89 0.53 11.92
C THR A 93 3.65 -0.80 12.00
N GLU A 94 2.99 -1.90 11.63
CA GLU A 94 3.45 -3.28 11.82
C GLU A 94 4.00 -3.92 10.56
N MET A 95 4.42 -3.11 9.57
CA MET A 95 5.08 -3.65 8.38
C MET A 95 6.35 -4.43 8.76
N ARG A 96 6.41 -5.68 8.32
CA ARG A 96 7.45 -6.68 8.61
C ARG A 96 7.63 -7.00 10.09
N ALA A 97 6.70 -6.59 10.96
CA ALA A 97 6.69 -7.04 12.34
C ALA A 97 6.31 -8.53 12.43
N PHE A 98 6.69 -9.16 13.55
CA PHE A 98 6.14 -10.46 13.90
C PHE A 98 4.62 -10.35 14.08
N HIS A 99 3.85 -11.24 13.43
CA HIS A 99 2.38 -11.15 13.31
C HIS A 99 1.83 -9.87 12.65
N GLY A 100 2.71 -9.08 12.02
CA GLY A 100 2.33 -7.89 11.26
C GLY A 100 2.17 -8.14 9.76
N LEU A 101 2.20 -7.05 9.00
CA LEU A 101 2.07 -7.08 7.54
C LEU A 101 3.35 -7.60 6.88
N GLN A 102 3.23 -8.32 5.77
CA GLN A 102 4.37 -8.84 4.99
C GLN A 102 4.40 -8.25 3.58
#